data_AF-A0A2D0IZF7-F1
#
_entry.id   AF-A0A2D0IZF7-F1
#
_cell.length_a   1.000
_cell.length_b   1.000
_cell.length_c   1.000
_cell.angle_alpha   90.00
_cell.angle_beta   90.00
_cell.angle_gamma   90.00
#
_symmetry.space_group_name_H-M   'P 1'
#
loop_
_entity.id
_entity.type
_entity.pdbx_description
1 polymer ?
#
loop_
_entity_poly.entity_id
_entity_poly.type
_entity_poly.pdbx_seq_one_letter_code
_entity_poly.pdbx_strand_id
1 'polypeptide(L)'
;MVHTPILVIAAGVDVGDAPADLESEYLANNLPKDKSRYVIIDDAMHFSFIQNCKPNAIVLIEKDAPGKGIVCKDGGKRSREKIHNEILKHIIIFFQQTFSE
;
A
#
# COMPACT_ATOMS: atom_id res chain seq x y z
N MET A 1 9.60 24.03 -1.92
CA MET A 1 8.80 23.43 -3.01
C MET A 1 9.40 22.07 -3.33
N VAL A 2 8.59 21.05 -3.57
CA VAL A 2 9.06 19.70 -3.90
C VAL A 2 9.24 19.59 -5.41
N HIS A 3 10.43 19.19 -5.86
CA HIS A 3 10.77 19.13 -7.30
C HIS A 3 10.97 17.71 -7.82
N THR A 4 11.18 16.76 -6.91
CA THR A 4 11.33 15.33 -7.24
C THR A 4 9.96 14.75 -7.59
N PRO A 5 9.83 13.99 -8.70
CA PRO A 5 8.61 13.24 -8.99
C PRO A 5 8.29 12.25 -7.87
N ILE A 6 7.01 12.14 -7.50
CA ILE A 6 6.53 11.29 -6.40
C ILE A 6 5.39 10.39 -6.88
N LEU A 7 5.46 9.11 -6.51
CA LEU A 7 4.34 8.17 -6.59
C LEU A 7 3.81 7.91 -5.17
N VAL A 8 2.52 8.16 -4.95
CA VAL A 8 1.80 7.82 -3.72
C VAL A 8 0.87 6.65 -4.04
N ILE A 9 1.05 5.53 -3.33
CA ILE A 9 0.19 4.34 -3.44
C ILE A 9 -0.55 4.17 -2.11
N ALA A 10 -1.88 4.20 -2.15
CA ALA A 10 -2.75 4.04 -1.00
C ALA A 10 -3.42 2.66 -0.97
N ALA A 11 -3.72 2.21 0.25
CA ALA A 11 -4.67 1.12 0.47
C ALA A 11 -6.11 1.65 0.37
N GLY A 12 -7.00 0.89 -0.25
CA GLY A 12 -8.43 1.21 -0.33
C GLY A 12 -9.25 0.72 0.87
N VAL A 13 -8.71 -0.21 1.67
CA VAL A 13 -9.37 -0.72 2.89
C VAL A 13 -8.67 -0.17 4.12
N ASP A 14 -9.41 0.66 4.87
CA ASP A 14 -9.00 1.10 6.20
C ASP A 14 -9.25 -0.01 7.23
N VAL A 15 -8.23 -0.30 8.03
CA VAL A 15 -8.27 -1.33 9.10
C VAL A 15 -8.09 -0.72 10.49
N GLY A 16 -8.23 0.60 10.60
CA GLY A 16 -8.05 1.38 11.81
C GLY A 16 -6.66 1.99 11.90
N ASP A 17 -6.56 3.08 12.67
CA ASP A 17 -5.33 3.79 13.06
C ASP A 17 -4.53 4.46 11.93
N ALA A 18 -4.91 4.32 10.66
CA ALA A 18 -4.23 4.94 9.51
C ALA A 18 -5.24 5.40 8.43
N PRO A 19 -6.11 6.38 8.74
CA PRO A 19 -7.14 6.83 7.81
C PRO A 19 -6.49 7.57 6.63
N ALA A 20 -6.89 7.19 5.40
CA ALA A 20 -6.21 7.63 4.19
C ALA A 20 -6.29 9.15 3.98
N ASP A 21 -7.39 9.78 4.39
CA ASP A 21 -7.68 11.22 4.29
C ASP A 21 -6.68 12.08 5.07
N LEU A 22 -6.17 11.58 6.20
CA LEU A 22 -5.13 12.23 7.00
C LEU A 22 -3.70 11.87 6.57
N GLU A 23 -3.53 10.87 5.69
CA GLU A 23 -2.24 10.28 5.34
C GLU A 23 -1.96 10.40 3.83
N SER A 24 -2.15 9.31 3.08
CA SER A 24 -1.82 9.23 1.66
C SER A 24 -2.63 10.18 0.78
N GLU A 25 -3.91 10.39 1.09
CA GLU A 25 -4.75 11.34 0.37
C GLU A 25 -4.39 12.79 0.76
N TYR A 26 -4.07 13.06 2.02
CA TYR A 26 -3.53 14.36 2.43
C TYR A 26 -2.26 14.70 1.65
N LEU A 27 -1.31 13.77 1.55
CA LEU A 27 -0.10 13.94 0.75
C LEU A 27 -0.44 14.18 -0.72
N ALA A 28 -1.28 13.33 -1.33
CA ALA A 28 -1.68 13.47 -2.71
C ALA A 28 -2.35 14.83 -3.01
N ASN A 29 -3.11 15.38 -2.06
CA ASN A 29 -3.79 16.67 -2.19
C ASN A 29 -2.85 17.86 -2.10
N ASN A 30 -1.77 17.76 -1.32
CA ASN A 30 -0.83 18.86 -1.08
C ASN A 30 0.43 18.81 -1.95
N LEU A 31 0.70 17.71 -2.64
CA LEU A 31 1.82 17.60 -3.58
C LEU A 31 1.54 18.31 -4.92
N PRO A 32 2.58 18.85 -5.60
CA PRO A 32 2.41 19.45 -6.92
C PRO A 32 1.87 18.43 -7.93
N LYS A 33 0.71 18.72 -8.52
CA LYS A 33 -0.03 17.78 -9.38
C LYS A 33 0.73 17.40 -10.66
N ASP A 34 1.64 18.25 -11.12
CA ASP A 34 2.54 18.01 -12.25
C ASP A 34 3.75 17.12 -11.90
N LYS A 35 4.01 16.91 -10.60
CA LYS A 35 5.12 16.08 -10.09
C LYS A 35 4.64 14.88 -9.28
N SER A 36 3.34 14.72 -9.04
CA SER A 36 2.82 13.64 -8.22
C SER A 36 1.82 12.77 -8.97
N ARG A 37 1.93 11.45 -8.77
CA ARG A 37 0.91 10.47 -9.16
C ARG A 37 0.33 9.82 -7.91
N TYR A 38 -0.99 9.76 -7.84
CA TYR A 38 -1.72 9.07 -6.78
C TYR A 38 -2.47 7.87 -7.34
N VAL A 39 -2.35 6.73 -6.68
CA VAL A 39 -3.08 5.51 -7.01
C VAL A 39 -3.61 4.86 -5.74
N ILE A 40 -4.80 4.28 -5.82
CA ILE A 40 -5.42 3.52 -4.74
C ILE A 40 -5.49 2.07 -5.20
N ILE A 41 -5.09 1.14 -4.33
CA ILE A 41 -5.30 -0.29 -4.53
C ILE A 41 -6.50 -0.69 -3.66
N ASP A 42 -7.66 -0.80 -4.29
CA ASP A 42 -8.97 -0.92 -3.63
C ASP A 42 -9.04 -2.06 -2.62
N ASP A 43 -8.38 -3.18 -2.89
CA ASP A 43 -8.39 -4.38 -2.06
C ASP A 43 -7.11 -4.60 -1.24
N ALA A 44 -6.25 -3.58 -1.16
CA ALA A 44 -5.15 -3.53 -0.22
C ALA A 44 -5.58 -2.87 1.10
N MET A 45 -4.93 -3.27 2.18
CA MET A 45 -4.99 -2.62 3.50
C MET A 45 -3.60 -2.22 3.95
N HIS A 46 -3.47 -1.53 5.08
CA HIS A 46 -2.18 -1.04 5.59
C HIS A 46 -1.08 -2.13 5.60
N PHE A 47 -1.41 -3.36 6.01
CA PHE A 47 -0.46 -4.48 6.07
C PHE A 47 -0.23 -5.20 4.73
N SER A 48 -0.88 -4.81 3.64
CA SER A 48 -0.64 -5.41 2.32
C SER A 48 0.72 -5.02 1.74
N PHE A 49 1.33 -3.95 2.23
CA PHE A 49 2.64 -3.43 1.76
C PHE A 49 3.85 -4.10 2.42
N ILE A 50 3.64 -4.94 3.45
CA ILE A 50 4.72 -5.69 4.10
C ILE A 50 4.90 -7.07 3.45
N GLN A 51 5.89 -7.85 3.94
CA GLN A 51 6.22 -9.16 3.39
C GLN A 51 5.08 -10.17 3.56
N ASN A 52 5.14 -11.25 2.77
CA ASN A 52 4.23 -12.39 2.94
C ASN A 52 4.46 -13.06 4.30
N CYS A 53 3.36 -13.42 4.95
CA CYS A 53 3.43 -14.21 6.16
C CYS A 53 3.80 -15.66 5.86
N LYS A 54 4.53 -16.28 6.78
CA LYS A 54 4.81 -17.72 6.72
C LYS A 54 3.52 -18.53 6.88
N PRO A 55 3.47 -19.78 6.38
CA PRO A 55 2.36 -20.68 6.66
C PRO A 55 2.07 -20.74 8.17
N ASN A 56 0.79 -20.77 8.53
CA ASN A 56 0.32 -20.81 9.92
C ASN A 56 0.63 -19.57 10.79
N ALA A 57 1.14 -18.47 10.22
CA ALA A 57 1.49 -17.28 11.01
C ALA A 57 0.30 -16.67 11.76
N ILE A 58 -0.89 -16.60 11.14
CA ILE A 58 -2.10 -16.04 11.81
C ILE A 58 -2.37 -16.79 13.11
N VAL A 59 -2.35 -18.12 13.11
CA VAL A 59 -2.64 -18.94 14.29
C VAL A 59 -1.62 -18.69 15.40
N LEU A 60 -0.34 -18.62 15.04
CA LEU A 60 0.73 -18.35 16.01
C LEU A 60 0.62 -16.94 16.60
N ILE A 61 0.37 -15.94 15.75
CA ILE A 61 0.23 -14.55 16.20
C ILE A 61 -1.00 -14.39 17.08
N GLU A 62 -2.14 -14.98 16.73
CA GLU A 62 -3.36 -14.89 17.54
C GLU A 62 -3.21 -15.60 18.90
N LYS A 63 -2.42 -16.68 18.95
CA LYS A 63 -2.09 -17.37 20.20
C LYS A 63 -1.28 -16.47 21.15
N ASP A 64 -0.29 -15.76 20.62
CA ASP A 64 0.64 -14.97 21.44
C ASP A 64 0.14 -13.52 21.66
N ALA A 65 -0.61 -12.97 20.70
CA ALA A 65 -1.14 -11.60 20.69
C ALA A 65 -2.52 -11.57 19.98
N PRO A 66 -3.62 -11.85 20.72
CA PRO A 66 -4.96 -11.86 20.16
C PRO A 66 -5.33 -10.57 19.42
N GLY A 67 -5.94 -10.71 18.25
CA GLY A 67 -6.33 -9.63 17.34
C GLY A 67 -5.20 -9.13 16.41
N LYS A 68 -3.95 -9.55 16.62
CA LYS A 68 -2.81 -9.10 15.79
C LYS A 68 -2.58 -9.93 14.54
N GLY A 69 -3.32 -11.02 14.32
CA GLY A 69 -3.26 -11.82 13.09
C GLY A 69 -3.73 -11.06 11.84
N ILE A 70 -4.38 -9.91 12.03
CA ILE A 70 -4.74 -8.94 10.97
C ILE A 70 -3.52 -8.52 10.11
N VAL A 71 -2.31 -8.53 10.66
CA VAL A 71 -1.05 -8.22 9.95
C VAL A 71 -0.79 -9.15 8.75
N CYS A 72 -1.37 -10.35 8.79
CA CYS A 72 -1.26 -11.37 7.75
C CYS A 72 -2.50 -11.47 6.86
N LYS A 73 -3.44 -10.53 6.96
CA LYS A 73 -4.62 -10.44 6.09
C LYS A 73 -4.47 -9.28 5.11
N ASP A 74 -5.31 -9.29 4.09
CA ASP A 74 -5.41 -8.25 3.07
C ASP A 74 -6.87 -7.79 2.93
N GLY A 75 -7.10 -6.68 2.20
CA GLY A 75 -8.41 -6.04 2.08
C GLY A 75 -9.42 -6.79 1.20
N GLY A 76 -9.00 -7.78 0.42
CA GLY A 76 -9.87 -8.54 -0.48
C GLY A 76 -9.53 -10.03 -0.59
N LYS A 77 -9.93 -10.62 -1.72
CA LYS A 77 -9.85 -12.08 -1.95
C LYS A 77 -8.58 -12.54 -2.65
N ARG A 78 -7.85 -11.63 -3.31
CA ARG A 78 -6.60 -11.98 -3.99
C ARG A 78 -5.46 -12.08 -2.97
N SER A 79 -4.44 -12.86 -3.31
CA SER A 79 -3.29 -13.03 -2.41
C SER A 79 -2.42 -11.77 -2.36
N ARG A 80 -1.67 -11.61 -1.26
CA ARG A 80 -0.70 -10.53 -1.08
C ARG A 80 0.32 -10.45 -2.22
N GLU A 81 0.74 -11.59 -2.77
CA GLU A 81 1.63 -11.61 -3.94
C GLU A 81 1.02 -10.92 -5.15
N LYS A 82 -0.31 -11.04 -5.36
CA LYS A 82 -0.99 -10.34 -6.46
C LYS A 82 -1.03 -8.83 -6.19
N ILE A 83 -1.22 -8.40 -4.95
CA ILE A 83 -1.12 -6.98 -4.55
C ILE A 83 0.30 -6.47 -4.81
N HIS A 84 1.34 -7.20 -4.39
CA HIS A 84 2.75 -6.85 -4.62
C HIS A 84 3.09 -6.74 -6.10
N ASN A 85 2.56 -7.64 -6.93
CA ASN A 85 2.75 -7.58 -8.38
C ASN A 85 2.12 -6.31 -8.99
N GLU A 86 1.01 -5.83 -8.47
CA GLU A 86 0.40 -4.57 -8.91
C GLU A 86 1.20 -3.36 -8.44
N ILE A 87 1.64 -3.34 -7.17
CA ILE A 87 2.55 -2.32 -6.65
C ILE A 87 3.80 -2.22 -7.53
N LEU A 88 4.42 -3.36 -7.85
CA LEU A 88 5.60 -3.43 -8.70
C LEU A 88 5.33 -2.84 -10.09
N LYS A 89 4.18 -3.15 -10.70
CA LYS A 89 3.78 -2.56 -11.99
C LYS A 89 3.69 -1.03 -11.90
N HIS A 90 3.06 -0.48 -10.85
CA HIS A 90 2.97 0.97 -10.67
C HIS A 90 4.35 1.61 -10.52
N ILE A 91 5.26 0.99 -9.76
CA ILE A 91 6.63 1.47 -9.58
C ILE A 91 7.39 1.46 -10.90
N ILE A 92 7.34 0.35 -11.65
CA ILE A 92 8.01 0.23 -12.95
C ILE A 92 7.50 1.29 -13.93
N ILE A 93 6.18 1.44 -14.06
CA ILE A 93 5.58 2.44 -14.95
C ILE A 93 6.00 3.85 -14.53
N PHE A 94 6.00 4.14 -13.23
CA PHE A 94 6.40 5.44 -12.72
C PHE A 94 7.87 5.75 -13.01
N PHE A 95 8.77 4.78 -12.81
CA PHE A 95 10.19 4.95 -13.15
C PHE A 95 10.42 5.11 -14.64
N GLN A 96 9.73 4.33 -15.48
CA GLN A 96 9.77 4.53 -16.93
C GLN A 96 9.36 5.95 -17.29
N GLN A 97 8.24 6.46 -16.77
CA GLN A 97 7.78 7.83 -17.06
C GLN A 97 8.72 8.92 -16.52
N THR A 98 9.43 8.64 -15.42
CA THR A 98 10.30 9.62 -14.75
C THR A 98 11.70 9.68 -15.34
N PHE A 99 12.22 8.54 -15.79
CA PHE A 99 13.61 8.38 -16.26
C PHE A 99 13.70 7.98 -17.73
N SER A 100 12.63 8.18 -18.53
CA SER A 100 12.75 8.07 -19.99
C SER A 100 13.65 9.19 -20.50
N GLU A 101 14.80 8.82 -21.08
CA GLU A 101 15.63 9.71 -21.90
C GLU A 101 14.90 10.10 -23.20
#